data_AF-A0A7S1B0Y5-F1
#
_entry.id   AF-A0A7S1B0Y5-F1
#
_cell.length_a   1.000
_cell.length_b   1.000
_cell.length_c   1.000
_cell.angle_alpha   90.00
_cell.angle_beta   90.00
_cell.angle_gamma   90.00
#
_symmetry.space_group_name_H-M   'P 1'
#
loop_
_entity.id
_entity.type
_entity.pdbx_description
1 polymer ?
#
loop_
_entity_poly.entity_id
_entity_poly.type
_entity_poly.pdbx_seq_one_letter_code
_entity_poly.pdbx_strand_id
1 'polypeptide(L)'
;MWSLPLLAHESIGFVHVEEDCYPHCGDTGVSVSDYIASASATGMMYAVFFFPCLHAWLNVRAVGATYKEKLTVIVFQVFFNLFLMFPVTKVPTLHFLAVGTFGWVGLYHFYIVSEHCVPELRKAVKVLMVMALVSLLGVIGCKVVSHIDALLRGSDSHLLSTNLPFLFYLFEVMGLSSIALLTMCMKAEDWPEDKVWSYSYACEWRARALVTVPAVCFFVSLPLFGRTCEGYPRCDMYGATLSDYINAPEL
;
A
#
# COMPACT_ATOMS: atom_id res chain seq x y z
N MET A 1 6.89 4.69 -1.76
CA MET A 1 6.55 4.89 -0.34
C MET A 1 7.80 4.90 0.51
N TRP A 2 8.51 3.79 0.71
CA TRP A 2 9.73 3.73 1.54
C TRP A 2 10.79 4.80 1.23
N SER A 3 10.93 5.20 -0.04
CA SER A 3 11.86 6.23 -0.49
C SER A 3 11.38 7.68 -0.31
N LEU A 4 10.17 7.92 0.20
CA LEU A 4 9.61 9.28 0.34
C LEU A 4 10.52 10.24 1.13
N PRO A 5 11.12 9.85 2.28
CA PRO A 5 12.09 10.69 2.99
C PRO A 5 13.32 11.06 2.15
N LEU A 6 13.76 10.19 1.23
CA LEU A 6 14.88 10.49 0.35
C LEU A 6 14.48 11.44 -0.78
N LEU A 7 13.23 11.32 -1.27
CA LEU A 7 12.66 12.18 -2.31
C LEU A 7 12.22 13.55 -1.77
N ALA A 8 12.11 13.67 -0.45
CA ALA A 8 11.83 14.90 0.29
C ALA A 8 13.04 15.85 0.40
N HIS A 9 14.23 15.44 -0.06
CA HIS A 9 15.39 16.31 -0.06
C HIS A 9 15.15 17.56 -0.94
N GLU A 10 15.44 18.74 -0.38
CA GLU A 10 15.07 20.08 -0.89
C GLU A 10 15.43 20.33 -2.36
N SER A 11 16.44 19.64 -2.89
CA SER A 11 16.89 19.78 -4.27
C SER A 11 15.94 19.21 -5.33
N ILE A 12 14.99 18.36 -4.94
CA ILE A 12 14.09 17.65 -5.88
C ILE A 12 12.70 18.31 -5.93
N GLY A 13 12.23 18.92 -4.83
CA GLY A 13 10.93 19.62 -4.75
C GLY A 13 9.70 18.73 -5.03
N PHE A 14 9.87 17.41 -5.02
CA PHE A 14 8.84 16.47 -5.47
C PHE A 14 7.80 16.17 -4.38
N VAL A 15 8.25 16.13 -3.14
CA VAL A 15 7.52 15.70 -1.95
C VAL A 15 7.37 16.89 -1.00
N HIS A 16 6.23 17.02 -0.32
CA HIS A 16 6.02 18.11 0.63
C HIS A 16 6.76 17.82 1.95
N VAL A 17 7.47 18.84 2.45
CA VAL A 17 8.15 18.85 3.74
C VAL A 17 7.89 20.21 4.37
N GLU A 18 7.54 20.23 5.66
CA GLU A 18 7.52 21.46 6.44
C GLU A 18 8.95 21.73 6.95
N GLU A 19 9.63 22.71 6.32
CA GLU A 19 11.05 23.02 6.56
C GLU A 19 11.37 23.32 8.04
N ASP A 20 10.45 23.98 8.75
CA ASP A 20 10.69 24.48 10.10
C ASP A 20 10.62 23.40 11.20
N CYS A 21 9.97 22.26 10.94
CA CYS A 21 9.70 21.25 11.97
C CYS A 21 10.18 19.85 11.62
N TYR A 22 10.67 19.58 10.41
CA TYR A 22 11.05 18.23 10.01
C TYR A 22 12.24 17.70 10.83
N PRO A 23 12.21 16.45 11.35
CA PRO A 23 11.18 15.39 11.20
C PRO A 23 10.11 15.36 12.31
N HIS A 24 10.04 16.39 13.15
CA HIS A 24 9.19 16.49 14.34
C HIS A 24 7.83 17.18 14.09
N CYS A 25 7.40 17.25 12.83
CA CYS A 25 6.16 17.94 12.46
C CYS A 25 4.92 17.24 13.02
N GLY A 26 3.95 18.05 13.46
CA GLY A 26 2.69 17.59 14.04
C GLY A 26 2.83 16.71 15.29
N ASP A 27 1.70 16.18 15.76
CA ASP A 27 1.66 15.47 17.04
C ASP A 27 2.22 14.03 16.96
N THR A 28 2.22 13.44 15.77
CA THR A 28 2.66 12.06 15.52
C THR A 28 4.04 11.94 14.88
N GLY A 29 4.69 13.07 14.57
CA GLY A 29 5.86 13.09 13.70
C GLY A 29 5.47 12.91 12.22
N VAL A 30 6.43 12.44 11.44
CA VAL A 30 6.31 12.27 9.98
C VAL A 30 5.18 11.30 9.61
N SER A 31 4.36 11.69 8.64
CA SER A 31 3.39 10.83 7.94
C SER A 31 3.72 10.66 6.45
N VAL A 32 3.32 9.52 5.88
CA VAL A 32 3.24 9.34 4.42
C VAL A 32 2.35 10.40 3.80
N SER A 33 1.27 10.75 4.49
CA SER A 33 0.26 11.72 4.04
C SER A 33 0.82 13.12 3.93
N ASP A 34 1.75 13.50 4.82
CA ASP A 34 2.46 14.79 4.73
C ASP A 34 3.32 14.83 3.46
N TYR A 35 4.09 13.77 3.22
CA TYR A 35 4.94 13.66 2.04
C TYR A 35 4.15 13.74 0.73
N ILE A 36 3.03 13.04 0.64
CA ILE A 36 2.23 13.01 -0.59
C ILE A 36 1.31 14.23 -0.74
N ALA A 37 1.32 15.20 0.17
CA ALA A 37 0.40 16.34 0.12
C ALA A 37 0.60 17.26 -1.10
N SER A 38 1.74 17.16 -1.82
CA SER A 38 1.93 17.83 -3.11
C SER A 38 1.13 17.11 -4.21
N ALA A 39 0.61 17.88 -5.18
CA ALA A 39 -0.16 17.31 -6.29
C ALA A 39 0.66 16.29 -7.12
N SER A 40 1.96 16.54 -7.30
CA SER A 40 2.89 15.63 -7.97
C SER A 40 3.07 14.31 -7.22
N ALA A 41 3.29 14.37 -5.90
CA ALA A 41 3.47 13.17 -5.09
C ALA A 41 2.17 12.39 -4.93
N THR A 42 1.02 13.07 -4.77
CA THR A 42 -0.31 12.44 -4.81
C THR A 42 -0.53 11.73 -6.16
N GLY A 43 -0.25 12.39 -7.28
CA GLY A 43 -0.39 11.80 -8.61
C GLY A 43 0.50 10.57 -8.81
N MET A 44 1.74 10.60 -8.31
CA MET A 44 2.63 9.43 -8.34
C MET A 44 2.14 8.31 -7.42
N MET A 45 1.63 8.63 -6.23
CA MET A 45 1.01 7.65 -5.34
C MET A 45 -0.17 6.97 -6.03
N TYR A 46 -1.02 7.74 -6.73
CA TYR A 46 -2.12 7.21 -7.53
C TYR A 46 -1.62 6.28 -8.64
N ALA A 47 -0.61 6.69 -9.41
CA ALA A 47 -0.03 5.89 -10.48
C ALA A 47 0.56 4.57 -9.97
N VAL A 48 1.27 4.59 -8.84
CA VAL A 48 1.86 3.39 -8.23
C VAL A 48 0.79 2.45 -7.68
N PHE A 49 -0.31 2.99 -7.15
CA PHE A 49 -1.42 2.19 -6.62
C PHE A 49 -2.45 1.75 -7.66
N PHE A 50 -2.42 2.30 -8.87
CA PHE A 50 -3.30 1.89 -9.95
C PHE A 50 -3.24 0.38 -10.19
N PHE A 51 -2.04 -0.19 -10.29
CA PHE A 51 -1.86 -1.61 -10.58
C PHE A 51 -2.33 -2.52 -9.42
N PRO A 52 -1.99 -2.26 -8.14
CA PRO A 52 -2.64 -2.91 -7.00
C PRO A 52 -4.17 -2.84 -7.02
N CYS A 53 -4.75 -1.67 -7.28
CA CYS A 53 -6.21 -1.52 -7.33
C CYS A 53 -6.85 -2.32 -8.47
N LEU A 54 -6.22 -2.36 -9.65
CA LEU A 54 -6.64 -3.23 -10.74
C LEU A 54 -6.59 -4.71 -10.34
N HIS A 55 -5.51 -5.12 -9.67
CA HIS A 55 -5.38 -6.49 -9.17
C HIS A 55 -6.45 -6.87 -8.15
N ALA A 56 -6.90 -5.94 -7.30
CA ALA A 56 -8.03 -6.19 -6.40
C ALA A 56 -9.30 -6.60 -7.17
N TRP A 57 -9.58 -5.94 -8.31
CA TRP A 57 -10.70 -6.32 -9.19
C TRP A 57 -10.49 -7.66 -9.88
N LEU A 58 -9.27 -7.96 -10.31
CA LEU A 58 -8.95 -9.25 -10.91
C LEU A 58 -9.12 -10.39 -9.90
N ASN A 59 -8.77 -10.17 -8.63
CA ASN A 59 -8.98 -11.13 -7.55
C ASN A 59 -10.46 -11.41 -7.34
N VAL A 60 -11.30 -10.36 -7.33
CA VAL A 60 -12.77 -10.50 -7.25
C VAL A 60 -13.31 -11.33 -8.41
N ARG A 61 -12.83 -11.08 -9.63
CA ARG A 61 -13.22 -11.86 -10.82
C ARG A 61 -12.78 -13.32 -10.69
N ALA A 62 -11.57 -13.56 -10.20
CA ALA A 62 -10.98 -14.89 -10.09
C ALA A 62 -11.70 -15.79 -9.07
N VAL A 63 -12.23 -15.23 -7.98
CA VAL A 63 -12.99 -16.01 -6.96
C VAL A 63 -14.45 -16.26 -7.34
N GLY A 64 -14.89 -15.89 -8.54
CA GLY A 64 -16.30 -16.03 -8.93
C GLY A 64 -17.22 -14.95 -8.31
N ALA A 65 -16.72 -13.71 -8.27
CA ALA A 65 -17.38 -12.45 -7.93
C ALA A 65 -18.82 -12.52 -7.37
N THR A 66 -18.97 -12.69 -6.04
CA THR A 66 -20.24 -12.51 -5.36
C THR A 66 -20.49 -11.02 -5.05
N TYR A 67 -21.70 -10.69 -4.59
CA TYR A 67 -22.05 -9.32 -4.22
C TYR A 67 -21.13 -8.74 -3.12
N LYS A 68 -20.66 -9.60 -2.19
CA LYS A 68 -19.85 -9.17 -1.04
C LYS A 68 -18.44 -8.73 -1.45
N GLU A 69 -17.75 -9.49 -2.32
CA GLU A 69 -16.39 -9.12 -2.76
C GLU A 69 -16.43 -7.85 -3.62
N LYS A 70 -17.46 -7.71 -4.49
CA LYS A 70 -17.67 -6.50 -5.30
C LYS A 70 -17.93 -5.28 -4.42
N LEU A 71 -18.81 -5.40 -3.42
CA LEU A 71 -19.11 -4.27 -2.53
C LEU A 71 -17.87 -3.82 -1.75
N THR A 72 -17.13 -4.78 -1.19
CA THR A 72 -15.93 -4.45 -0.39
C THR A 72 -14.82 -3.82 -1.22
N VAL A 73 -14.57 -4.27 -2.46
CA VAL A 73 -13.56 -3.63 -3.33
C VAL A 73 -13.99 -2.23 -3.79
N ILE A 74 -15.28 -2.01 -4.07
CA ILE A 74 -15.81 -0.68 -4.44
C ILE A 74 -15.62 0.29 -3.28
N VAL A 75 -16.05 -0.10 -2.07
CA VAL A 75 -15.91 0.75 -0.88
C VAL A 75 -14.43 1.03 -0.59
N PHE A 76 -13.57 0.02 -0.66
CA PHE A 76 -12.12 0.20 -0.53
C PHE A 76 -11.58 1.26 -1.51
N GLN A 77 -11.91 1.15 -2.80
CA GLN A 77 -11.39 2.08 -3.81
C GLN A 77 -11.96 3.49 -3.67
N VAL A 78 -13.25 3.64 -3.37
CA VAL A 78 -13.84 4.96 -3.12
C VAL A 78 -13.11 5.66 -1.99
N PHE A 79 -12.93 5.00 -0.85
CA PHE A 79 -12.26 5.61 0.30
C PHE A 79 -10.75 5.78 0.11
N PHE A 80 -10.09 4.92 -0.66
CA PHE A 80 -8.69 5.12 -1.06
C PHE A 80 -8.53 6.38 -1.93
N ASN A 81 -9.45 6.62 -2.87
CA ASN A 81 -9.46 7.85 -3.66
C ASN A 81 -9.74 9.08 -2.78
N LEU A 82 -10.69 8.99 -1.84
CA LEU A 82 -10.95 10.08 -0.88
C LEU A 82 -9.72 10.39 -0.02
N PHE A 83 -8.96 9.38 0.41
CA PHE A 83 -7.69 9.56 1.10
C PHE A 83 -6.70 10.41 0.29
N LEU A 84 -6.60 10.20 -1.02
CA LEU A 84 -5.75 10.99 -1.91
C LEU A 84 -6.33 12.40 -2.19
N MET A 85 -7.65 12.55 -2.20
CA MET A 85 -8.32 13.83 -2.44
C MET A 85 -8.35 14.74 -1.20
N PHE A 86 -8.26 14.18 0.00
CA PHE A 86 -8.35 14.90 1.26
C PHE A 86 -6.94 15.08 1.84
N PRO A 87 -6.23 16.17 1.53
CA PRO A 87 -4.92 16.41 2.10
C PRO A 87 -5.02 16.56 3.61
N VAL A 88 -4.15 15.84 4.33
CA VAL A 88 -4.13 15.81 5.79
C VAL A 88 -3.98 17.22 6.39
N THR A 89 -3.27 18.10 5.70
CA THR A 89 -3.01 19.49 6.10
C THR A 89 -4.22 20.43 6.00
N LYS A 90 -5.28 20.08 5.25
CA LYS A 90 -6.47 20.93 5.09
C LYS A 90 -7.73 20.34 5.71
N VAL A 91 -7.90 19.02 5.64
CA VAL A 91 -9.12 18.34 6.09
C VAL A 91 -8.78 17.07 6.91
N PRO A 92 -8.06 17.20 8.04
CA PRO A 92 -7.48 16.08 8.79
C PRO A 92 -8.53 15.06 9.27
N THR A 93 -9.72 15.52 9.67
CA THR A 93 -10.80 14.64 10.13
C THR A 93 -11.33 13.75 8.99
N LEU A 94 -11.59 14.32 7.82
CA LEU A 94 -12.07 13.55 6.67
C LEU A 94 -10.98 12.62 6.14
N HIS A 95 -9.73 13.07 6.14
CA HIS A 95 -8.58 12.24 5.81
C HIS A 95 -8.49 11.02 6.72
N PHE A 96 -8.56 11.22 8.05
CA PHE A 96 -8.52 10.13 9.02
C PHE A 96 -9.68 9.14 8.85
N LEU A 97 -10.90 9.64 8.62
CA LEU A 97 -12.07 8.79 8.35
C LEU A 97 -11.88 7.97 7.06
N ALA A 98 -11.29 8.57 6.02
CA ALA A 98 -10.98 7.86 4.79
C ALA A 98 -9.93 6.76 5.00
N VAL A 99 -8.83 7.08 5.69
CA VAL A 99 -7.77 6.11 6.03
C VAL A 99 -8.29 4.95 6.86
N GLY A 100 -9.03 5.24 7.92
CA GLY A 100 -9.64 4.22 8.77
C GLY A 100 -10.57 3.32 7.96
N THR A 101 -11.41 3.90 7.12
CA THR A 101 -12.42 3.16 6.37
C THR A 101 -11.79 2.27 5.29
N PHE A 102 -10.90 2.80 4.43
CA PHE A 102 -10.25 1.94 3.42
C PHE A 102 -9.35 0.90 4.08
N GLY A 103 -8.70 1.21 5.21
CA GLY A 103 -7.86 0.26 5.94
C GLY A 103 -8.66 -0.95 6.44
N TRP A 104 -9.77 -0.70 7.14
CA TRP A 104 -10.64 -1.77 7.66
C TRP A 104 -11.34 -2.54 6.55
N VAL A 105 -11.89 -1.84 5.55
CA VAL A 105 -12.57 -2.49 4.43
C VAL A 105 -11.59 -3.30 3.59
N GLY A 106 -10.37 -2.81 3.37
CA GLY A 106 -9.30 -3.54 2.68
C GLY A 106 -8.93 -4.83 3.41
N LEU A 107 -8.73 -4.79 4.73
CA LEU A 107 -8.48 -5.98 5.54
C LEU A 107 -9.63 -6.99 5.46
N TYR A 108 -10.87 -6.52 5.57
CA TYR A 108 -12.05 -7.37 5.47
C TYR A 108 -12.21 -7.99 4.07
N HIS A 109 -11.93 -7.22 3.02
CA HIS A 109 -11.90 -7.70 1.64
C HIS A 109 -10.90 -8.85 1.49
N PHE A 110 -9.65 -8.65 1.93
CA PHE A 110 -8.63 -9.69 1.84
C PHE A 110 -8.89 -10.88 2.73
N TYR A 111 -9.57 -10.71 3.85
CA TYR A 111 -10.04 -11.83 4.66
C TYR A 111 -10.97 -12.76 3.85
N ILE A 112 -12.02 -12.22 3.23
CA ILE A 112 -12.96 -12.99 2.39
C ILE A 112 -12.22 -13.66 1.23
N VAL A 113 -11.40 -12.88 0.53
CA VAL A 113 -10.74 -13.34 -0.69
C VAL A 113 -9.63 -14.36 -0.38
N SER A 114 -9.02 -14.32 0.82
CA SER A 114 -7.97 -15.26 1.23
C SER A 114 -8.45 -16.71 1.38
N GLU A 115 -9.75 -16.94 1.61
CA GLU A 115 -10.32 -18.29 1.73
C GLU A 115 -10.21 -19.07 0.42
N HIS A 116 -10.25 -18.35 -0.70
CA HIS A 116 -10.15 -18.88 -2.06
C HIS A 116 -8.71 -18.92 -2.58
N CYS A 117 -7.72 -18.65 -1.73
CA CYS A 117 -6.32 -18.58 -2.14
C CYS A 117 -5.70 -19.97 -2.20
N VAL A 118 -4.90 -20.21 -3.25
CA VAL A 118 -4.09 -21.44 -3.39
C VAL A 118 -3.32 -21.78 -2.10
N PRO A 119 -3.28 -23.05 -1.66
CA PRO A 119 -2.68 -23.45 -0.38
C PRO A 119 -1.23 -22.96 -0.18
N GLU A 120 -0.43 -22.95 -1.25
CA GLU A 120 0.99 -22.58 -1.25
C GLU A 120 1.20 -21.11 -0.87
N LEU A 121 0.29 -20.23 -1.30
CA LEU A 121 0.38 -18.78 -1.07
C LEU A 121 -0.38 -18.33 0.19
N ARG A 122 -1.27 -19.18 0.72
CA ARG A 122 -2.11 -18.89 1.88
C ARG A 122 -1.32 -18.44 3.11
N LYS A 123 -0.13 -19.02 3.36
CA LYS A 123 0.74 -18.60 4.47
C LYS A 123 1.26 -17.18 4.28
N ALA A 124 1.71 -16.83 3.07
CA ALA A 124 2.21 -15.50 2.76
C ALA A 124 1.10 -14.44 2.85
N VAL A 125 -0.09 -14.75 2.31
CA VAL A 125 -1.29 -13.89 2.43
C VAL A 125 -1.64 -13.64 3.89
N LYS A 126 -1.66 -14.68 4.74
CA LYS A 126 -1.92 -14.52 6.18
C LYS A 126 -0.89 -13.62 6.87
N VAL A 127 0.40 -13.77 6.55
CA VAL A 127 1.46 -12.91 7.11
C VAL A 127 1.24 -11.46 6.70
N LEU A 128 0.97 -11.20 5.41
CA LEU A 128 0.69 -9.85 4.92
C LEU A 128 -0.57 -9.24 5.57
N MET A 129 -1.62 -10.02 5.78
CA MET A 129 -2.82 -9.57 6.48
C MET A 129 -2.52 -9.20 7.94
N VAL A 130 -1.74 -10.02 8.66
CA VAL A 130 -1.33 -9.72 10.03
C VAL A 130 -0.48 -8.45 10.06
N MET A 131 0.46 -8.28 9.13
CA MET A 131 1.26 -7.05 9.04
C MET A 131 0.40 -5.82 8.74
N ALA A 132 -0.56 -5.91 7.82
CA ALA A 132 -1.51 -4.84 7.53
C ALA A 132 -2.37 -4.49 8.77
N LEU A 133 -2.84 -5.49 9.51
CA LEU A 133 -3.62 -5.30 10.74
C LEU A 133 -2.78 -4.63 11.83
N VAL A 134 -1.57 -5.14 12.10
CA VAL A 134 -0.64 -4.55 13.08
C VAL A 134 -0.31 -3.11 12.70
N SER A 135 -0.11 -2.84 11.41
CA SER A 135 0.17 -1.49 10.90
C SER A 135 -1.02 -0.54 11.12
N LEU A 136 -2.24 -0.98 10.81
CA LEU A 136 -3.45 -0.19 11.05
C LEU A 136 -3.66 0.10 12.53
N LEU A 137 -3.49 -0.91 13.39
CA LEU A 137 -3.54 -0.74 14.84
C LEU A 137 -2.40 0.17 15.36
N GLY A 138 -1.22 0.12 14.74
CA GLY A 138 -0.09 1.00 15.03
C GLY A 138 -0.40 2.47 14.71
N VAL A 139 -0.97 2.75 13.54
CA VAL A 139 -1.45 4.10 13.16
C VAL A 139 -2.48 4.63 14.17
N ILE A 140 -3.48 3.81 14.50
CA ILE A 140 -4.50 4.16 15.51
C ILE A 140 -3.85 4.40 16.88
N GLY A 141 -2.96 3.50 17.29
CA GLY A 141 -2.25 3.56 18.56
C GLY A 141 -1.41 4.84 18.69
N CYS A 142 -0.65 5.21 17.65
CA CYS A 142 0.09 6.46 17.62
C CYS A 142 -0.81 7.68 17.77
N LYS A 143 -1.97 7.72 17.08
CA LYS A 143 -2.93 8.83 17.23
C LYS A 143 -3.55 8.88 18.62
N VAL A 144 -3.90 7.74 19.21
CA VAL A 144 -4.41 7.66 20.58
C VAL A 144 -3.37 8.14 21.59
N VAL A 145 -2.13 7.69 21.47
CA VAL A 145 -1.02 8.10 22.36
C VAL A 145 -0.78 9.60 22.23
N SER A 146 -0.73 10.14 21.02
CA SER A 146 -0.60 11.58 20.76
C SER A 146 -1.74 12.38 21.40
N HIS A 147 -2.99 11.91 21.29
CA HIS A 147 -4.13 12.59 21.91
C HIS A 147 -4.09 12.54 23.44
N ILE A 148 -3.71 11.40 24.03
CA ILE A 148 -3.55 11.25 25.48
C ILE A 148 -2.41 12.14 26.00
N ASP A 149 -1.30 12.22 25.29
CA ASP A 149 -0.16 13.08 25.65
C ASP A 149 -0.60 14.55 25.69
N ALA A 150 -1.26 15.04 24.63
CA ALA A 150 -1.79 16.39 24.57
C ALA A 150 -2.81 16.68 25.69
N LEU A 151 -3.64 15.70 26.06
CA LEU A 151 -4.61 15.84 27.16
C LEU A 151 -3.93 15.92 28.53
N LEU A 152 -2.87 15.13 28.78
CA LEU A 152 -2.22 15.03 30.09
C LEU A 152 -1.16 16.11 30.35
N ARG A 153 -0.40 16.49 29.32
CA ARG A 153 0.75 17.39 29.45
C ARG A 153 0.53 18.76 28.80
N GLY A 154 -0.62 18.95 28.16
CA GLY A 154 -0.96 20.17 27.45
C GLY A 154 -0.61 20.10 25.96
N SER A 155 -1.09 21.07 25.19
CA SER A 155 -0.97 21.06 23.73
C SER A 155 0.47 21.14 23.21
N ASP A 156 1.42 21.56 24.04
CA ASP A 156 2.83 21.73 23.65
C ASP A 156 3.65 20.44 23.81
N SER A 157 3.07 19.37 24.35
CA SER A 157 3.76 18.08 24.47
C SER A 157 3.61 17.27 23.17
N HIS A 158 4.74 16.92 22.56
CA HIS A 158 4.75 16.05 21.39
C HIS A 158 5.66 14.84 21.62
N LEU A 159 5.25 13.94 22.53
CA LEU A 159 6.06 12.78 22.93
C LEU A 159 6.50 11.93 21.73
N LEU A 160 5.57 11.60 20.83
CA LEU A 160 5.84 10.76 19.67
C LEU A 160 6.71 11.48 18.65
N SER A 161 6.36 12.72 18.27
CA SER A 161 7.16 13.45 17.29
C SER A 161 8.59 13.68 17.81
N THR A 162 8.77 14.01 19.09
CA THR A 162 10.10 14.29 19.68
C THR A 162 10.97 13.04 19.77
N ASN A 163 10.43 11.91 20.25
CA ASN A 163 11.23 10.73 20.58
C ASN A 163 11.26 9.68 19.45
N LEU A 164 10.18 9.58 18.67
CA LEU A 164 9.98 8.54 17.66
C LEU A 164 9.35 9.14 16.37
N PRO A 165 9.97 10.16 15.74
CA PRO A 165 9.37 10.93 14.65
C PRO A 165 8.96 10.10 13.42
N PHE A 166 9.59 8.93 13.20
CA PHE A 166 9.33 8.07 12.04
C PHE A 166 8.42 6.88 12.34
N LEU A 167 7.96 6.70 13.59
CA LEU A 167 7.17 5.52 13.96
C LEU A 167 5.81 5.50 13.25
N PHE A 168 5.14 6.66 13.17
CA PHE A 168 3.86 6.79 12.48
C PHE A 168 4.01 6.48 10.98
N TYR A 169 4.98 7.13 10.32
CA TYR A 169 5.37 6.86 8.94
C TYR A 169 5.67 5.36 8.69
N LEU A 170 6.42 4.70 9.59
CA LEU A 170 6.73 3.28 9.45
C LEU A 170 5.46 2.43 9.39
N PHE A 171 4.51 2.65 10.29
CA PHE A 171 3.24 1.91 10.27
C PHE A 171 2.44 2.20 8.99
N GLU A 172 2.34 3.45 8.55
CA GLU A 172 1.63 3.78 7.32
C GLU A 172 2.24 3.08 6.10
N VAL A 173 3.57 3.16 5.94
CA VAL A 173 4.26 2.53 4.82
C VAL A 173 4.14 1.00 4.87
N MET A 174 4.27 0.39 6.06
CA MET A 174 4.09 -1.06 6.22
C MET A 174 2.67 -1.50 5.85
N GLY A 175 1.66 -0.76 6.31
CA GLY A 175 0.25 -1.06 6.03
C GLY A 175 -0.07 -0.95 4.54
N LEU A 176 0.29 0.17 3.92
CA LEU A 176 0.08 0.42 2.50
C LEU A 176 0.85 -0.58 1.62
N SER A 177 2.09 -0.92 1.98
CA SER A 177 2.89 -1.92 1.27
C SER A 177 2.26 -3.31 1.37
N SER A 178 1.77 -3.67 2.56
CA SER A 178 1.13 -4.96 2.81
C SER A 178 -0.15 -5.11 1.98
N ILE A 179 -0.99 -4.07 1.92
CA ILE A 179 -2.21 -4.06 1.09
C ILE A 179 -1.87 -4.17 -0.40
N ALA A 180 -0.88 -3.40 -0.89
CA ALA A 180 -0.45 -3.48 -2.29
C ALA A 180 0.13 -4.87 -2.65
N LEU A 181 0.86 -5.49 -1.72
CA LEU A 181 1.34 -6.86 -1.93
C LEU A 181 0.20 -7.88 -1.87
N LEU A 182 -0.79 -7.71 -0.98
CA LEU A 182 -1.95 -8.59 -0.89
C LEU A 182 -2.72 -8.66 -2.21
N THR A 183 -2.94 -7.50 -2.87
CA THR A 183 -3.60 -7.47 -4.19
C THR A 183 -2.85 -8.32 -5.21
N MET A 184 -1.52 -8.31 -5.20
CA MET A 184 -0.69 -8.99 -6.20
C MET A 184 -0.40 -10.47 -5.84
N CYS A 185 -0.33 -10.79 -4.54
CA CYS A 185 0.01 -12.12 -4.04
C CYS A 185 -1.16 -13.10 -4.04
N MET A 186 -2.39 -12.59 -3.98
CA MET A 186 -3.59 -13.42 -4.07
C MET A 186 -3.66 -14.11 -5.43
N LYS A 187 -3.87 -15.44 -5.42
CA LYS A 187 -4.21 -16.26 -6.59
C LYS A 187 -5.34 -17.20 -6.19
N ALA A 188 -6.41 -17.23 -6.99
CA ALA A 188 -7.56 -18.12 -6.78
C ALA A 188 -7.20 -19.59 -7.03
N GLU A 189 -7.92 -20.53 -6.43
CA GLU A 189 -7.69 -21.98 -6.56
C GLU A 189 -7.75 -22.49 -8.01
N ASP A 190 -8.58 -21.87 -8.87
CA ASP A 190 -8.67 -22.21 -10.30
C ASP A 190 -7.47 -21.72 -11.14
N TRP A 191 -6.42 -21.20 -10.49
CA TRP A 191 -5.21 -20.77 -11.18
C TRP A 191 -4.43 -21.99 -11.70
N PRO A 192 -4.14 -22.07 -13.02
CA PRO A 192 -3.49 -23.25 -13.60
C PRO A 192 -2.18 -23.61 -12.88
N GLU A 193 -2.05 -24.86 -12.43
CA GLU A 193 -0.90 -25.33 -11.65
C GLU A 193 0.43 -25.11 -12.41
N ASP A 194 0.45 -25.32 -13.72
CA ASP A 194 1.60 -25.08 -14.60
C ASP A 194 2.07 -23.62 -14.57
N LYS A 195 1.14 -22.67 -14.39
CA LYS A 195 1.44 -21.24 -14.23
C LYS A 195 1.83 -20.85 -12.81
N VAL A 196 1.47 -21.64 -11.79
CA VAL A 196 1.96 -21.42 -10.43
C VAL A 196 3.48 -21.57 -10.42
N TRP A 197 4.01 -22.61 -11.06
CA TRP A 197 5.44 -22.92 -11.06
C TRP A 197 6.27 -22.07 -12.04
N SER A 198 5.74 -21.72 -13.21
CA SER A 198 6.50 -20.94 -14.21
C SER A 198 6.70 -19.46 -13.82
N TYR A 199 5.75 -18.88 -13.07
CA TYR A 199 5.87 -17.51 -12.54
C TYR A 199 6.47 -17.46 -11.11
N SER A 200 6.40 -18.56 -10.34
CA SER A 200 6.80 -18.55 -8.91
C SER A 200 8.29 -18.45 -8.62
N TYR A 201 9.24 -18.78 -9.50
CA TYR A 201 10.59 -19.05 -8.98
C TYR A 201 11.63 -17.97 -9.34
N ALA A 202 11.88 -17.13 -8.33
CA ALA A 202 13.09 -16.33 -8.04
C ALA A 202 12.93 -14.81 -8.17
N CYS A 203 12.56 -14.22 -9.30
CA CYS A 203 12.53 -12.74 -9.40
C CYS A 203 11.34 -12.13 -8.63
N GLU A 204 10.14 -12.68 -8.79
CA GLU A 204 8.95 -12.14 -8.12
C GLU A 204 8.99 -12.38 -6.61
N TRP A 205 9.46 -13.55 -6.16
CA TRP A 205 9.66 -13.83 -4.74
C TRP A 205 10.83 -13.07 -4.12
N ARG A 206 11.93 -12.83 -4.84
CA ARG A 206 13.00 -11.94 -4.34
C ARG A 206 12.52 -10.50 -4.24
N ALA A 207 11.72 -10.03 -5.20
CA ALA A 207 11.08 -8.71 -5.12
C ALA A 207 10.06 -8.63 -3.97
N ARG A 208 9.22 -9.65 -3.78
CA ARG A 208 8.25 -9.73 -2.67
C ARG A 208 8.95 -9.84 -1.31
N ALA A 209 10.04 -10.61 -1.21
CA ALA A 209 10.87 -10.71 -0.01
C ALA A 209 11.63 -9.39 0.27
N LEU A 210 12.16 -8.72 -0.76
CA LEU A 210 12.78 -7.39 -0.62
C LEU A 210 11.79 -6.31 -0.17
N VAL A 211 10.50 -6.41 -0.54
CA VAL A 211 9.45 -5.44 -0.16
C VAL A 211 8.77 -5.78 1.17
N THR A 212 8.79 -7.03 1.61
CA THR A 212 8.29 -7.45 2.95
C THR A 212 9.35 -7.40 4.05
N VAL A 213 10.64 -7.49 3.70
CA VAL A 213 11.79 -7.42 4.62
C VAL A 213 12.48 -6.03 4.75
N PRO A 214 11.91 -4.85 4.37
CA PRO A 214 12.56 -3.56 4.66
C PRO A 214 12.78 -3.28 6.15
N ALA A 215 12.11 -4.02 7.04
CA ALA A 215 12.37 -3.92 8.48
C ALA A 215 13.74 -4.50 8.91
N VAL A 216 14.45 -5.28 8.07
CA VAL A 216 15.74 -5.93 8.45
C VAL A 216 16.93 -5.49 7.59
N CYS A 217 16.71 -4.99 6.37
CA CYS A 217 17.82 -4.60 5.48
C CYS A 217 17.80 -3.11 5.13
N PHE A 218 18.11 -2.29 6.14
CA PHE A 218 18.93 -1.10 5.91
C PHE A 218 20.19 -1.55 5.13
N PHE A 219 20.46 -0.94 3.97
CA PHE A 219 21.67 -1.12 3.13
C PHE A 219 21.90 -2.48 2.45
N VAL A 220 21.43 -2.69 1.21
CA VAL A 220 22.22 -3.39 0.17
C VAL A 220 21.87 -2.86 -1.23
N SER A 221 22.83 -2.19 -1.85
CA SER A 221 22.89 -1.87 -3.28
C SER A 221 23.11 -3.14 -4.08
N LEU A 222 22.29 -3.49 -5.08
CA LEU A 222 22.64 -4.46 -6.15
C LEU A 222 21.71 -4.27 -7.38
N PRO A 223 22.18 -4.60 -8.59
CA PRO A 223 21.55 -4.21 -9.86
C PRO A 223 20.41 -5.17 -10.23
N LEU A 224 19.28 -4.63 -10.68
CA LEU A 224 18.16 -5.38 -11.22
C LEU A 224 17.81 -4.80 -12.59
N PHE A 225 18.14 -5.48 -13.68
CA PHE A 225 17.34 -5.57 -14.91
C PHE A 225 17.97 -6.62 -15.85
N GLY A 226 17.13 -7.45 -16.48
CA GLY A 226 17.48 -8.21 -17.68
C GLY A 226 17.36 -9.72 -17.58
N ARG A 227 16.13 -10.26 -17.68
CA ARG A 227 15.90 -11.48 -18.45
C ARG A 227 14.62 -11.35 -19.27
N THR A 228 14.79 -11.51 -20.57
CA THR A 228 13.78 -11.62 -21.62
C THR A 228 13.03 -12.94 -21.48
N CYS A 229 11.70 -12.89 -21.53
CA CYS A 229 10.86 -14.08 -21.68
C CYS A 229 10.80 -14.45 -23.17
N GLU A 230 11.23 -15.66 -23.52
CA GLU A 230 11.03 -16.23 -24.85
C GLU A 230 9.74 -17.08 -24.85
N GLY A 231 8.80 -16.74 -25.74
CA GLY A 231 7.69 -17.62 -26.12
C GLY A 231 6.27 -17.13 -25.78
N TYR A 232 5.52 -16.78 -26.84
CA TYR A 232 4.09 -16.41 -26.93
C TYR A 232 3.69 -14.95 -26.57
N PRO A 233 2.69 -14.39 -27.28
CA PRO A 233 2.68 -12.98 -27.66
C PRO A 233 2.13 -12.11 -26.53
N ARG A 234 2.75 -10.94 -26.34
CA ARG A 234 2.42 -9.90 -25.34
C ARG A 234 2.95 -10.16 -23.93
N CYS A 235 4.28 -10.24 -23.83
CA CYS A 235 5.00 -9.86 -22.62
C CYS A 235 5.72 -8.53 -22.85
N ASP A 236 4.96 -7.49 -23.19
CA ASP A 236 5.46 -6.13 -23.06
C ASP A 236 5.37 -5.79 -21.57
N MET A 237 6.43 -5.22 -20.99
CA MET A 237 6.57 -4.90 -19.55
C MET A 237 5.40 -4.12 -18.93
N TYR A 238 4.49 -3.59 -19.74
CA TYR A 238 3.37 -2.75 -19.32
C TYR A 238 2.06 -3.51 -19.08
N GLY A 239 2.03 -4.84 -19.29
CA GLY A 239 0.77 -5.58 -19.26
C GLY A 239 -0.20 -5.10 -20.35
N ALA A 240 -1.40 -5.69 -20.42
CA ALA A 240 -2.43 -5.21 -21.33
C ALA A 240 -2.78 -3.75 -20.99
N THR A 241 -2.69 -2.87 -21.98
CA THR A 241 -3.07 -1.46 -21.83
C THR A 241 -4.59 -1.30 -21.85
N LEU A 242 -5.11 -0.16 -21.39
CA LEU A 242 -6.54 0.17 -21.53
C LEU A 242 -6.99 0.12 -23.01
N SER A 243 -6.09 0.47 -23.94
CA SER A 243 -6.30 0.36 -25.39
C SER A 243 -6.50 -1.10 -25.83
N ASP A 244 -5.78 -2.04 -25.23
CA ASP A 244 -5.96 -3.48 -25.51
C ASP A 244 -7.33 -3.98 -25.05
N TYR A 245 -7.89 -3.40 -23.99
CA TYR A 245 -9.21 -3.75 -23.47
C TYR A 245 -10.35 -3.15 -24.30
N ILE A 246 -10.16 -1.94 -24.83
CA ILE A 246 -11.14 -1.26 -25.69
C ILE A 246 -11.18 -1.90 -27.08
N ASN A 247 -10.05 -2.39 -27.57
CA ASN A 247 -9.94 -3.00 -28.90
C ASN A 247 -10.14 -4.52 -28.90
N ALA A 248 -10.53 -5.13 -27.79
CA ALA A 248 -10.91 -6.54 -27.77
C ALA A 248 -12.29 -6.68 -28.42
N PRO A 249 -12.40 -7.29 -29.62
CA PRO A 249 -13.71 -7.59 -30.19
C PRO A 249 -14.40 -8.61 -29.28
N GLU A 250 -15.64 -8.30 -28.94
CA GLU A 250 -16.55 -9.01 -28.02
C GLU A 250 -16.18 -10.49 -27.77
N LEU A 251 -15.78 -10.77 -26.52
CA LEU A 251 -15.77 -12.10 -25.91
C LEU A 251 -17.07 -12.29 -25.11
#